data_AF-A0A8C5PBF3-F1
#
_entry.id   AF-A0A8C5PBF3-F1
#
_cell.length_a   1.000
_cell.length_b   1.000
_cell.length_c   1.000
_cell.angle_alpha   90.00
_cell.angle_beta   90.00
_cell.angle_gamma   90.00
#
_symmetry.space_group_name_H-M   'P 1'
#
loop_
_entity.id
_entity.type
_entity.pdbx_description
1 polymer ?
#
loop_
_entity_poly.entity_id
_entity_poly.type
_entity_poly.pdbx_seq_one_letter_code
_entity_poly.pdbx_strand_id
1 'polypeptide(L)'
;VFYYRTVNGLQPPIKVMTQGRFPVKKWIHLSVQVHHSKISFSINGLEEDGIPFDSRILSDPISDSVENSSIVLGQNTNGLEQFIGRMQDFRLYKITLTNREIMEVFSNEFPNLHHQSECRCPGSHPRIHPDAPRFCIHNGVEESTKDRVLRLNPNAHSIFNLNDKDLETTWISSLLSTPDIDTGIAIILDLLNGPYQVSH
;
A
#
# COMPACT_ATOMS: atom_id res chain seq x y z
N VAL A 1 -10.50 -19.20 4.27
CA VAL A 1 -11.33 -18.84 5.46
C VAL A 1 -10.40 -18.30 6.52
N PHE A 2 -10.75 -17.22 7.21
CA PHE A 2 -9.94 -16.57 8.24
C PHE A 2 -10.72 -16.51 9.55
N TYR A 3 -10.19 -17.13 10.61
CA TYR A 3 -10.77 -17.12 11.95
C TYR A 3 -10.02 -16.12 12.81
N TYR A 4 -10.74 -15.37 13.65
CA TYR A 4 -10.13 -14.40 14.55
C TYR A 4 -10.93 -14.29 15.86
N ARG A 5 -10.25 -13.80 16.90
CA ARG A 5 -10.84 -13.51 18.20
C ARG A 5 -10.81 -12.01 18.47
N THR A 6 -11.81 -11.57 19.21
CA THR A 6 -11.88 -10.21 19.77
C THR A 6 -11.98 -10.36 21.29
N VAL A 7 -12.07 -9.23 22.00
CA VAL A 7 -12.31 -9.25 23.45
C VAL A 7 -13.60 -9.98 23.84
N ASN A 8 -14.55 -10.11 22.90
CA ASN A 8 -15.82 -10.81 23.07
C ASN A 8 -15.76 -12.29 22.68
N GLY A 9 -14.59 -12.82 22.33
CA GLY A 9 -14.38 -14.22 21.97
C GLY A 9 -14.23 -14.48 20.47
N LEU A 10 -14.40 -15.74 20.07
CA LEU A 10 -14.26 -16.20 18.68
C LEU A 10 -15.36 -15.61 17.81
N GLN A 11 -14.96 -14.99 16.71
CA GLN A 11 -15.88 -14.34 15.78
C GLN A 11 -16.24 -15.25 14.60
N PRO A 12 -17.37 -14.99 13.91
CA PRO A 12 -17.67 -15.63 12.63
C PRO A 12 -16.52 -15.46 11.65
N PRO A 13 -16.11 -16.52 10.93
CA PRO A 13 -14.94 -16.44 10.07
C PRO A 13 -15.20 -15.60 8.82
N ILE A 14 -14.18 -14.88 8.38
CA ILE A 14 -14.19 -14.19 7.09
C ILE A 14 -13.96 -15.21 5.98
N LYS A 15 -14.90 -15.26 5.03
CA LYS A 15 -14.82 -16.10 3.84
C LYS A 15 -14.53 -15.22 2.63
N VAL A 16 -13.35 -15.40 2.05
CA VAL A 16 -12.92 -14.75 0.81
C VAL A 16 -13.06 -15.77 -0.31
N MET A 17 -13.80 -15.41 -1.36
CA MET A 17 -13.99 -16.25 -2.54
C MET A 17 -12.83 -16.02 -3.50
N THR A 18 -12.03 -17.06 -3.75
CA THR A 18 -10.77 -16.95 -4.50
C THR A 18 -10.81 -17.68 -5.84
N GLN A 19 -12.01 -17.84 -6.42
CA GLN A 19 -12.24 -18.64 -7.62
C GLN A 19 -11.31 -18.20 -8.77
N GLY A 20 -10.57 -19.15 -9.33
CA GLY A 20 -9.61 -18.90 -10.43
C GLY A 20 -8.26 -18.31 -10.01
N ARG A 21 -8.09 -17.86 -8.76
CA ARG A 21 -6.83 -17.25 -8.26
C ARG A 21 -5.87 -18.24 -7.60
N PHE A 22 -6.29 -19.49 -7.43
CA PHE A 22 -5.49 -20.58 -6.85
C PHE A 22 -5.20 -21.65 -7.92
N PRO A 23 -4.23 -21.40 -8.82
CA PRO A 23 -3.84 -22.38 -9.81
C PRO A 23 -3.28 -23.65 -9.15
N VAL A 24 -3.71 -24.81 -9.65
CA VAL A 24 -3.24 -26.12 -9.18
C VAL A 24 -1.74 -26.26 -9.46
N LYS A 25 -0.97 -26.75 -8.48
CA LYS A 25 0.47 -27.02 -8.57
C LYS A 25 1.35 -25.80 -8.91
N LYS A 26 0.85 -24.57 -8.70
CA LYS A 26 1.65 -23.35 -8.81
C LYS A 26 1.79 -22.69 -7.46
N TRP A 27 2.95 -22.05 -7.25
CA TRP A 27 3.16 -21.21 -6.08
C TRP A 27 2.28 -19.96 -6.17
N ILE A 28 1.79 -19.53 -5.02
CA ILE A 28 1.12 -18.25 -4.84
C ILE A 28 1.77 -17.52 -3.68
N HIS A 29 1.80 -16.21 -3.76
CA HIS A 29 2.14 -15.35 -2.63
C HIS A 29 0.84 -14.82 -2.02
N LEU A 30 0.60 -15.11 -0.74
CA LEU A 30 -0.56 -14.62 0.00
C LEU A 30 -0.10 -13.61 1.04
N SER A 31 -0.65 -12.41 1.00
CA SER A 31 -0.45 -11.41 2.06
C SER A 31 -1.79 -11.07 2.70
N VAL A 32 -1.78 -11.01 4.04
CA VAL A 32 -2.91 -10.59 4.85
C VAL A 32 -2.47 -9.39 5.66
N GLN A 33 -3.16 -8.28 5.45
CA GLN A 33 -2.90 -7.02 6.12
C GLN A 33 -4.06 -6.74 7.09
N VAL A 34 -3.75 -6.44 8.34
CA VAL A 34 -4.77 -6.02 9.33
C VAL A 34 -4.35 -4.70 9.94
N HIS A 35 -5.30 -3.76 10.04
CA HIS A 35 -5.15 -2.51 10.79
C HIS A 35 -6.47 -2.19 11.50
N HIS A 36 -6.44 -2.15 12.84
CA HIS A 36 -7.64 -2.07 13.67
C HIS A 36 -8.66 -3.16 13.29
N SER A 37 -9.82 -2.78 12.76
CA SER A 37 -10.87 -3.68 12.30
C SER A 37 -10.91 -3.84 10.77
N LYS A 38 -9.95 -3.30 10.02
CA LYS A 38 -9.86 -3.52 8.57
C LYS A 38 -8.90 -4.67 8.28
N ILE A 39 -9.34 -5.64 7.48
CA ILE A 39 -8.52 -6.73 6.95
C ILE A 39 -8.50 -6.67 5.42
N SER A 40 -7.33 -6.85 4.82
CA SER A 40 -7.14 -6.86 3.37
C SER A 40 -6.32 -8.07 2.94
N PHE A 41 -6.67 -8.66 1.81
CA PHE A 41 -6.07 -9.87 1.25
C PHE A 41 -5.45 -9.55 -0.10
N SER A 42 -4.24 -10.02 -0.36
CA SER A 42 -3.51 -9.82 -1.61
C SER A 42 -2.99 -11.17 -2.10
N ILE A 43 -3.18 -11.48 -3.39
CA ILE A 43 -2.75 -12.74 -4.00
C ILE A 43 -1.83 -12.40 -5.16
N ASN A 44 -0.56 -12.79 -5.08
CA ASN A 44 0.49 -12.45 -6.04
C ASN A 44 0.66 -10.92 -6.20
N GLY A 45 0.73 -10.22 -5.07
CA GLY A 45 0.81 -8.75 -5.04
C GLY A 45 -0.57 -8.10 -5.04
N LEU A 46 -0.63 -6.88 -5.56
CA LEU A 46 -1.85 -6.07 -5.70
C LEU A 46 -2.44 -6.24 -7.12
N GLU A 47 -3.69 -5.84 -7.28
CA GLU A 47 -4.29 -5.65 -8.61
C GLU A 47 -3.71 -4.41 -9.32
N GLU A 48 -4.03 -4.20 -10.60
CA GLU A 48 -3.43 -3.18 -11.48
C GLU A 48 -3.53 -1.74 -10.94
N ASP A 49 -4.56 -1.45 -10.16
CA ASP A 49 -4.86 -0.16 -9.52
C ASP A 49 -4.26 -0.01 -8.11
N GLY A 50 -3.40 -0.95 -7.71
CA GLY A 50 -2.78 -0.97 -6.39
C GLY A 50 -3.76 -1.34 -5.27
N ILE A 51 -4.90 -1.95 -5.60
CA ILE A 51 -5.90 -2.42 -4.64
C ILE A 51 -5.61 -3.88 -4.23
N PRO A 52 -5.80 -4.24 -2.96
CA PRO A 52 -5.81 -5.64 -2.55
C PRO A 52 -6.98 -6.42 -3.20
N PHE A 53 -6.78 -7.71 -3.43
CA PHE A 53 -7.79 -8.62 -3.99
C PHE A 53 -9.16 -8.57 -3.27
N ASP A 54 -9.18 -8.52 -1.92
CA ASP A 54 -10.41 -8.34 -1.15
C ASP A 54 -10.10 -7.53 0.13
N SER A 55 -11.08 -6.78 0.62
CA SER A 55 -10.98 -6.01 1.87
C SER A 55 -12.30 -6.07 2.63
N ARG A 56 -12.23 -6.37 3.93
CA ARG A 56 -13.40 -6.54 4.80
C ARG A 56 -13.24 -5.74 6.09
N ILE A 57 -14.38 -5.45 6.70
CA ILE A 57 -14.46 -4.87 8.03
C ILE A 57 -14.77 -6.02 8.99
N LEU A 58 -13.92 -6.19 10.00
CA LEU A 58 -14.10 -7.08 11.13
C LEU A 58 -15.12 -6.48 12.10
N SER A 59 -15.81 -7.33 12.85
CA SER A 59 -16.75 -6.90 13.90
C SER A 59 -16.09 -6.00 14.95
N ASP A 60 -14.85 -6.34 15.35
CA ASP A 60 -14.03 -5.61 16.32
C ASP A 60 -12.55 -5.84 16.01
N PRO A 61 -11.62 -5.04 16.58
CA PRO A 61 -10.18 -5.29 16.49
C PRO A 61 -9.80 -6.69 16.98
N ILE A 62 -8.81 -7.29 16.31
CA ILE A 62 -8.25 -8.59 16.73
C ILE A 62 -7.61 -8.42 18.11
N SER A 63 -7.99 -9.30 19.04
CA SER A 63 -7.41 -9.34 20.39
C SER A 63 -6.62 -10.64 20.54
N ASP A 64 -5.34 -10.50 20.88
CA ASP A 64 -4.52 -11.60 21.37
C ASP A 64 -4.41 -11.45 22.90
N SER A 65 -5.32 -12.10 23.61
CA SER A 65 -5.47 -11.96 25.06
C SER A 65 -4.69 -13.01 25.86
N VAL A 66 -3.83 -13.81 25.21
CA VAL A 66 -3.13 -14.92 25.87
C VAL A 66 -1.67 -14.55 26.08
N GLU A 67 -1.31 -14.22 27.32
CA GLU A 67 0.09 -14.15 27.71
C GLU A 67 0.78 -15.50 27.40
N ASN A 68 1.94 -15.44 26.72
CA ASN A 68 2.71 -16.60 26.24
C ASN A 68 2.06 -17.42 25.11
N SER A 69 1.31 -16.77 24.21
CA SER A 69 0.89 -17.40 22.95
C SER A 69 2.12 -17.80 22.10
N SER A 70 2.04 -18.95 21.43
CA SER A 70 3.05 -19.40 20.46
C SER A 70 2.46 -19.36 19.05
N ILE A 71 3.27 -18.93 18.09
CA ILE A 71 2.88 -18.97 16.67
C ILE A 71 3.06 -20.40 16.19
N VAL A 72 1.94 -21.06 15.89
CA VAL A 72 1.92 -22.40 15.30
C VAL A 72 1.58 -22.28 13.82
N LEU A 73 2.40 -22.90 12.98
CA LEU A 73 2.28 -22.85 11.53
C LEU A 73 2.03 -24.25 10.98
N GLY A 74 1.12 -24.36 10.01
CA GLY A 74 0.82 -25.62 9.35
C GLY A 74 -0.06 -26.56 10.19
N GLN A 75 -0.84 -26.03 11.15
CA GLN A 75 -1.84 -26.77 11.88
C GLN A 75 -3.22 -26.13 11.75
N ASN A 76 -4.29 -26.92 11.90
CA ASN A 76 -5.64 -26.37 12.01
C ASN A 76 -5.86 -25.68 13.38
N THR A 77 -6.99 -24.99 13.55
CA THR A 77 -7.29 -24.20 14.76
C THR A 77 -7.34 -25.02 16.06
N ASN A 78 -7.49 -26.34 15.94
CA ASN A 78 -7.59 -27.26 17.08
C ASN A 78 -6.27 -28.04 17.30
N GLY A 79 -5.25 -27.83 16.46
CA GLY A 79 -3.96 -28.53 16.53
C GLY A 79 -3.99 -30.01 16.11
N LEU A 80 -5.12 -30.51 15.59
CA LEU A 80 -5.33 -31.94 15.31
C LEU A 80 -4.88 -32.36 13.91
N GLU A 81 -4.89 -31.43 12.96
CA GLU A 81 -4.56 -31.72 11.56
C GLU A 81 -3.38 -30.86 11.12
N GLN A 82 -2.47 -31.48 10.37
CA GLN A 82 -1.35 -30.80 9.75
C GLN A 82 -1.71 -30.33 8.33
N PHE A 83 -1.10 -29.24 7.90
CA PHE A 83 -1.24 -28.71 6.56
C PHE A 83 -0.59 -29.67 5.54
N ILE A 84 -1.41 -30.17 4.61
CA ILE A 84 -0.96 -31.04 3.53
C ILE A 84 -0.63 -30.17 2.32
N GLY A 85 0.62 -29.73 2.22
CA GLY A 85 1.08 -28.88 1.13
C GLY A 85 2.53 -28.42 1.31
N ARG A 86 2.94 -27.45 0.50
CA ARG A 86 4.23 -26.78 0.63
C ARG A 86 4.01 -25.34 1.04
N MET A 87 4.84 -24.85 1.96
CA MET A 87 4.86 -23.46 2.39
C MET A 87 6.31 -22.99 2.38
N GLN A 88 6.52 -21.73 1.97
CA GLN A 88 7.83 -21.10 1.94
C GLN A 88 7.66 -19.62 2.28
N ASP A 89 8.72 -19.02 2.82
CA ASP A 89 8.83 -17.57 3.07
C ASP A 89 7.73 -16.99 3.98
N PHE A 90 7.56 -17.62 5.15
CA PHE A 90 6.63 -17.09 6.16
C PHE A 90 7.23 -15.86 6.84
N ARG A 91 6.50 -14.75 6.79
CA ARG A 91 6.88 -13.49 7.43
C ARG A 91 5.71 -12.95 8.24
N LEU A 92 6.01 -12.47 9.45
CA LEU A 92 5.05 -11.79 10.31
C LEU A 92 5.61 -10.43 10.71
N TYR A 93 4.81 -9.38 10.48
CA TYR A 93 5.17 -8.01 10.79
C TYR A 93 4.32 -7.52 11.97
N LYS A 94 4.97 -6.83 12.92
CA LYS A 94 4.27 -6.16 14.04
C LYS A 94 3.55 -4.88 13.62
N ILE A 95 3.81 -4.41 12.40
CA ILE A 95 3.21 -3.24 11.79
C ILE A 95 2.43 -3.64 10.55
N THR A 96 1.43 -2.84 10.22
CA THR A 96 0.69 -2.98 8.97
C THR A 96 1.55 -2.48 7.82
N LEU A 97 2.02 -3.39 6.97
CA LEU A 97 2.68 -3.03 5.70
C LEU A 97 1.70 -2.32 4.78
N THR A 98 2.14 -1.28 4.07
CA THR A 98 1.40 -0.60 3.01
C THR A 98 1.21 -1.48 1.77
N ASN A 99 0.33 -1.07 0.85
CA ASN A 99 0.11 -1.82 -0.38
C ASN A 99 1.40 -1.92 -1.22
N ARG A 100 2.17 -0.82 -1.33
CA ARG A 100 3.45 -0.82 -2.05
C ARG A 100 4.51 -1.70 -1.40
N GLU A 101 4.52 -1.81 -0.09
CA GLU A 101 5.39 -2.76 0.64
C GLU A 101 5.00 -4.22 0.38
N ILE A 102 3.70 -4.51 0.32
CA ILE A 102 3.22 -5.84 -0.06
C ILE A 102 3.67 -6.19 -1.49
N MET A 103 3.60 -5.21 -2.41
CA MET A 103 4.11 -5.39 -3.76
C MET A 103 5.63 -5.60 -3.77
N GLU A 104 6.39 -4.80 -3.03
CA GLU A 104 7.85 -4.94 -2.88
C GLU A 104 8.25 -6.31 -2.34
N VAL A 105 7.54 -6.83 -1.32
CA VAL A 105 7.78 -8.17 -0.76
C VAL A 105 7.49 -9.25 -1.79
N PHE A 106 6.47 -9.06 -2.64
CA PHE A 106 6.10 -10.02 -3.68
C PHE A 106 7.07 -10.02 -4.88
N SER A 107 7.39 -8.85 -5.42
CA SER A 107 8.18 -8.70 -6.64
C SER A 107 9.69 -8.60 -6.40
N ASN A 108 10.11 -8.31 -5.15
CA ASN A 108 11.45 -7.83 -4.79
C ASN A 108 11.83 -6.48 -5.44
N GLU A 109 10.86 -5.75 -5.98
CA GLU A 109 11.05 -4.44 -6.58
C GLU A 109 10.09 -3.44 -5.95
N PHE A 110 10.64 -2.35 -5.41
CA PHE A 110 9.82 -1.29 -4.87
C PHE A 110 9.15 -0.50 -5.99
N PRO A 111 7.81 -0.45 -6.08
CA PRO A 111 7.13 0.17 -7.22
C PRO A 111 7.49 1.65 -7.35
N ASN A 112 7.92 2.08 -8.55
CA ASN A 112 8.22 3.49 -8.80
C ASN A 112 6.94 4.34 -8.86
N LEU A 113 7.05 5.58 -8.42
CA LEU A 113 6.04 6.62 -8.52
C LEU A 113 6.63 7.86 -9.17
N HIS A 114 5.76 8.64 -9.82
CA HIS A 114 6.11 9.95 -10.36
C HIS A 114 6.71 10.87 -9.29
N HIS A 115 6.12 10.90 -8.09
CA HIS A 115 6.54 11.80 -7.02
C HIS A 115 7.03 11.05 -5.77
N GLN A 116 8.29 11.30 -5.38
CA GLN A 116 8.93 10.82 -4.14
C GLN A 116 8.53 9.39 -3.79
N SER A 117 9.05 8.44 -4.58
CA SER A 117 8.75 7.02 -4.43
C SER A 117 9.01 6.54 -3.01
N GLU A 118 10.08 7.01 -2.40
CA GLU A 118 10.53 6.71 -1.04
C GLU A 118 9.55 7.11 0.08
N CYS A 119 8.67 8.08 -0.17
CA CYS A 119 7.68 8.50 0.82
C CYS A 119 6.55 7.46 0.92
N ARG A 120 6.48 6.77 2.07
CA ARG A 120 5.53 5.67 2.32
C ARG A 120 4.23 6.20 2.92
N CYS A 121 3.14 5.50 2.63
CA CYS A 121 1.89 5.71 3.34
C CYS A 121 1.97 5.17 4.78
N PRO A 122 1.12 5.64 5.71
CA PRO A 122 0.99 5.01 7.01
C PRO A 122 0.17 3.72 6.91
N GLY A 123 0.37 2.78 7.84
CA GLY A 123 -0.41 1.55 7.92
C GLY A 123 -1.92 1.76 8.10
N SER A 124 -2.33 2.93 8.61
CA SER A 124 -3.73 3.33 8.69
C SER A 124 -4.35 3.54 7.31
N HIS A 125 -3.63 4.14 6.38
CA HIS A 125 -4.08 4.46 5.02
C HIS A 125 -3.11 3.86 4.01
N PRO A 126 -3.12 2.54 3.78
CA PRO A 126 -2.03 1.86 3.09
C PRO A 126 -2.02 2.03 1.56
N ARG A 127 -3.07 2.60 0.97
CA ARG A 127 -3.23 2.78 -0.48
C ARG A 127 -2.94 4.23 -0.86
N ILE A 128 -2.20 4.45 -1.95
CA ILE A 128 -2.02 5.80 -2.51
C ILE A 128 -3.30 6.21 -3.23
N HIS A 129 -3.71 7.46 -3.04
CA HIS A 129 -4.85 8.00 -3.75
C HIS A 129 -4.52 8.10 -5.26
N PRO A 130 -5.34 7.52 -6.15
CA PRO A 130 -5.02 7.43 -7.58
C PRO A 130 -4.96 8.80 -8.26
N ASP A 131 -5.94 9.67 -8.01
CA ASP A 131 -5.96 11.01 -8.63
C ASP A 131 -5.10 12.06 -7.92
N ALA A 132 -4.68 11.79 -6.68
CA ALA A 132 -3.96 12.76 -5.86
C ALA A 132 -2.83 12.06 -5.09
N PRO A 133 -1.72 11.68 -5.74
CA PRO A 133 -0.67 10.83 -5.17
C PRO A 133 0.04 11.38 -3.93
N ARG A 134 -0.23 12.64 -3.54
CA ARG A 134 0.20 13.22 -2.27
C ARG A 134 -0.63 12.78 -1.06
N PHE A 135 -1.75 12.09 -1.29
CA PHE A 135 -2.60 11.54 -0.24
C PHE A 135 -2.56 10.00 -0.23
N CYS A 136 -2.86 9.45 0.94
CA CYS A 136 -3.13 8.05 1.14
C CYS A 136 -4.57 7.84 1.66
N ILE A 137 -5.17 6.73 1.27
CA ILE A 137 -6.54 6.32 1.59
C ILE A 137 -6.56 4.90 2.15
N HIS A 138 -7.69 4.52 2.75
CA HIS A 138 -7.94 3.15 3.19
C HIS A 138 -8.07 2.16 2.02
N ASN A 139 -7.93 0.86 2.34
CA ASN A 139 -8.32 -0.19 1.42
C ASN A 139 -9.84 -0.41 1.40
N GLY A 140 -10.37 -0.69 0.20
CA GLY A 140 -11.80 -0.95 -0.02
C GLY A 140 -12.70 0.28 0.14
N VAL A 141 -12.18 1.49 -0.12
CA VAL A 141 -12.96 2.73 -0.19
C VAL A 141 -12.89 3.30 -1.61
N GLU A 142 -13.91 4.06 -1.97
CA GLU A 142 -13.95 4.80 -3.24
C GLU A 142 -12.93 5.95 -3.24
N GLU A 143 -12.53 6.36 -4.45
CA GLU A 143 -11.55 7.43 -4.69
C GLU A 143 -12.10 8.80 -4.28
N SER A 144 -13.41 8.95 -4.22
CA SER A 144 -14.11 10.14 -3.73
C SER A 144 -14.04 10.33 -2.21
N THR A 145 -13.42 9.39 -1.47
CA THR A 145 -13.36 9.44 -0.01
C THR A 145 -12.69 10.72 0.49
N LYS A 146 -13.30 11.31 1.52
CA LYS A 146 -12.71 12.43 2.27
C LYS A 146 -11.77 11.96 3.38
N ASP A 147 -11.84 10.68 3.73
CA ASP A 147 -10.98 10.06 4.73
C ASP A 147 -9.64 9.70 4.10
N ARG A 148 -8.73 10.67 4.16
CA ARG A 148 -7.41 10.63 3.54
C ARG A 148 -6.39 11.36 4.40
N VAL A 149 -5.14 10.93 4.31
CA VAL A 149 -4.01 11.54 5.03
C VAL A 149 -2.92 11.95 4.06
N LEU A 150 -2.16 12.99 4.41
CA LEU A 150 -1.01 13.42 3.62
C LEU A 150 0.08 12.34 3.66
N ARG A 151 0.52 11.90 2.47
CA ARG A 151 1.70 11.07 2.26
C ARG A 151 2.97 11.90 2.29
N LEU A 152 2.88 13.09 1.70
CA LEU A 152 3.99 14.02 1.54
C LEU A 152 3.92 15.10 2.61
N ASN A 153 5.08 15.65 2.97
CA ASN A 153 5.12 16.82 3.85
C ASN A 153 4.39 17.99 3.16
N PRO A 154 3.48 18.72 3.85
CA PRO A 154 2.78 19.85 3.25
C PRO A 154 3.71 20.97 2.77
N ASN A 155 4.94 21.06 3.30
CA ASN A 155 5.96 22.01 2.89
C ASN A 155 6.92 21.43 1.82
N ALA A 156 6.59 20.26 1.23
CA ALA A 156 7.40 19.66 0.18
C ALA A 156 7.12 20.34 -1.16
N HIS A 157 8.17 20.93 -1.72
CA HIS A 157 8.11 21.64 -3.00
C HIS A 157 9.08 21.03 -4.02
N SER A 158 8.94 19.72 -4.25
CA SER A 158 9.84 18.95 -5.10
C SER A 158 9.71 19.31 -6.58
N ILE A 159 10.74 19.05 -7.38
CA ILE A 159 10.73 19.27 -8.83
C ILE A 159 9.63 18.46 -9.54
N PHE A 160 9.22 17.35 -8.94
CA PHE A 160 8.11 16.53 -9.46
C PHE A 160 6.76 17.28 -9.43
N ASN A 161 6.59 18.31 -8.59
CA ASN A 161 5.38 19.15 -8.57
C ASN A 161 5.24 20.03 -9.83
N LEU A 162 6.29 20.18 -10.63
CA LEU A 162 6.27 21.06 -11.80
C LEU A 162 5.38 20.49 -12.92
N ASN A 163 5.16 19.17 -12.93
CA ASN A 163 4.40 18.46 -13.95
C ASN A 163 3.54 17.31 -13.39
N ASP A 164 3.14 17.37 -12.12
CA ASP A 164 2.32 16.34 -11.45
C ASP A 164 0.81 16.43 -11.79
N LYS A 165 0.40 17.46 -12.55
CA LYS A 165 -1.01 17.77 -12.89
C LYS A 165 -1.89 18.13 -11.68
N ASP A 166 -1.29 18.47 -10.54
CA ASP A 166 -2.02 18.95 -9.36
C ASP A 166 -1.87 20.47 -9.23
N LEU A 167 -2.96 21.21 -9.38
CA LEU A 167 -2.96 22.68 -9.29
C LEU A 167 -2.72 23.19 -7.87
N GLU A 168 -2.79 22.33 -6.86
CA GLU A 168 -2.56 22.70 -5.46
C GLU A 168 -1.12 22.48 -4.99
N THR A 169 -0.24 21.94 -5.86
CA THR A 169 1.18 21.78 -5.55
C THR A 169 2.01 22.81 -6.31
N THR A 170 3.23 23.03 -5.84
CA THR A 170 4.14 23.98 -6.50
C THR A 170 5.57 23.53 -6.22
N TRP A 171 6.44 23.67 -7.21
CA TRP A 171 7.88 23.55 -7.04
C TRP A 171 8.45 24.90 -6.60
N ILE A 172 9.36 24.87 -5.63
CA ILE A 172 10.06 26.06 -5.14
C ILE A 172 11.56 25.77 -5.27
N SER A 173 12.28 26.67 -5.93
CA SER A 173 13.72 26.57 -6.06
C SER A 173 14.42 26.83 -4.72
N SER A 174 15.71 26.49 -4.64
CA SER A 174 16.56 27.02 -3.57
C SER A 174 16.60 28.55 -3.62
N LEU A 175 16.86 29.17 -2.47
CA LEU A 175 17.20 30.59 -2.39
C LEU A 175 18.49 30.82 -3.18
N LEU A 176 18.46 31.73 -4.15
CA LEU A 176 19.66 32.16 -4.86
C LEU A 176 20.48 33.06 -3.93
N SER A 177 21.78 32.76 -3.82
CA SER A 177 22.70 33.67 -3.14
C SER A 177 22.95 34.89 -4.02
N THR A 178 23.40 36.02 -3.47
CA THR A 178 23.68 37.25 -4.23
C THR A 178 24.53 37.05 -5.51
N PRO A 179 25.59 36.22 -5.54
CA PRO A 179 26.33 35.97 -6.77
C PRO A 179 25.59 35.08 -7.79
N ASP A 180 24.55 34.36 -7.37
CA ASP A 180 23.76 33.45 -8.22
C ASP A 180 22.52 34.14 -8.83
N ILE A 181 22.27 35.40 -8.47
CA ILE A 181 21.15 36.18 -9.04
C ILE A 181 21.35 36.42 -10.54
N ASP A 182 22.59 36.69 -10.94
CA ASP A 182 22.93 36.98 -12.34
C ASP A 182 22.89 35.72 -13.23
N THR A 183 23.06 34.53 -12.65
CA THR A 183 22.94 33.23 -13.33
C THR A 183 21.50 32.71 -13.38
N GLY A 184 20.67 33.05 -12.39
CA GLY A 184 19.25 32.68 -12.35
C GLY A 184 19.00 31.17 -12.28
N ILE A 185 17.79 30.74 -12.62
CA ILE A 185 17.40 29.33 -12.64
C ILE A 185 16.90 28.95 -14.03
N ALA A 186 17.47 27.89 -14.61
CA ALA A 186 17.03 27.33 -15.88
C ALA A 186 16.22 26.05 -15.63
N ILE A 187 14.98 26.02 -16.13
CA ILE A 187 14.15 24.81 -16.18
C ILE A 187 14.26 24.26 -17.60
N ILE A 188 14.76 23.03 -17.74
CA ILE A 188 14.90 22.36 -19.01
C ILE A 188 13.84 21.26 -19.09
N LEU A 189 12.96 21.34 -20.08
CA LEU A 189 11.90 20.38 -20.33
C LEU A 189 12.25 19.56 -21.57
N ASP A 190 12.33 18.24 -21.41
CA ASP A 190 12.41 17.30 -22.52
C ASP A 190 11.02 16.71 -22.78
N LEU A 191 10.50 16.92 -23.98
CA LEU A 191 9.15 16.47 -24.36
C LEU A 191 9.12 15.03 -24.89
N LEU A 192 10.29 14.37 -25.03
CA LEU A 192 10.55 12.95 -25.34
C LEU A 192 9.87 12.33 -26.59
N ASN A 193 8.74 12.83 -27.10
CA ASN A 193 7.95 12.19 -28.16
C ASN A 193 7.92 12.97 -29.48
N GLY A 194 9.02 13.64 -29.83
CA GLY A 194 9.21 14.25 -31.15
C GLY A 194 8.91 15.76 -31.20
N PRO A 195 8.69 16.32 -32.41
CA PRO A 195 8.47 17.75 -32.59
C PRO A 195 7.06 18.16 -32.17
N TYR A 196 6.97 19.23 -31.38
CA TYR A 196 5.70 19.81 -30.94
C TYR A 196 5.49 21.21 -31.53
N GLN A 197 4.26 21.52 -31.93
CA GLN A 197 3.85 22.89 -32.20
C GLN A 197 3.44 23.54 -30.88
N VAL A 198 4.18 24.58 -30.47
CA VAL A 198 3.88 25.32 -29.24
C VAL A 198 3.00 26.52 -29.59
N SER A 199 1.81 26.57 -29.01
CA SER A 199 0.90 27.72 -29.05
C SER A 199 0.74 28.28 -27.64
N HIS A 200 0.68 29.61 -27.51
CA HIS A 200 0.63 30.32 -26.24
C HIS A 200 -0.65 31.15 -26.10
#